data_AF-A0A349EKH3-F1
#
_entry.id   AF-A0A349EKH3-F1
#
_cell.length_a   1.000
_cell.length_b   1.000
_cell.length_c   1.000
_cell.angle_alpha   90.00
_cell.angle_beta   90.00
_cell.angle_gamma   90.00
#
_symmetry.space_group_name_H-M   'P 1'
#
loop_
_entity.id
_entity.type
_entity.pdbx_description
1 polymer ?
#
loop_
_entity_poly.entity_id
_entity_poly.type
_entity_poly.pdbx_seq_one_letter_code
_entity_poly.pdbx_strand_id
1 'polypeptide(L)'
;MNVTKLTVDKVVKALDCRSESDTGRNQILLHKKYGLDALVPHYIEAFPRIKSWIGRKYIIFWIRRYARKNPDVVILAKAALNDKSWKVRQDACAALAYALDSSALPSLRKLLTHSNETTREDAAAAIDAIESKNHHFFYDRKHAGNIFWDVDPEDKEQNRK
;
A
#
# COMPACT_ATOMS: atom_id res chain seq x y z
N MET A 1 4.58 2.18 -35.62
CA MET A 1 5.03 1.35 -34.48
C MET A 1 3.96 1.41 -33.41
N ASN A 2 3.33 0.29 -33.09
CA ASN A 2 2.21 0.25 -32.14
C ASN A 2 2.78 0.33 -30.72
N VAL A 3 2.93 1.54 -30.18
CA VAL A 3 3.28 1.74 -28.77
C VAL A 3 2.19 1.04 -27.97
N THR A 4 2.54 -0.07 -27.33
CA THR A 4 1.56 -0.95 -26.68
C THR A 4 0.90 -0.19 -25.53
N LYS A 5 -0.28 0.39 -25.78
CA LYS A 5 -1.09 1.19 -24.83
C LYS A 5 -1.18 0.54 -23.44
N LEU A 6 -0.96 1.28 -22.37
CA LEU A 6 -1.18 0.78 -21.00
C LEU A 6 -2.65 0.38 -20.83
N THR A 7 -2.90 -0.82 -20.28
CA THR A 7 -4.24 -1.33 -20.00
C THR A 7 -4.22 -2.13 -18.71
N VAL A 8 -5.39 -2.26 -18.06
CA VAL A 8 -5.53 -3.01 -16.82
C VAL A 8 -5.23 -4.49 -17.02
N ASP A 9 -5.63 -5.08 -18.15
CA ASP A 9 -5.31 -6.47 -18.50
C ASP A 9 -3.80 -6.75 -18.53
N LYS A 10 -3.00 -5.76 -18.97
CA LYS A 10 -1.53 -5.88 -18.94
C LYS A 10 -0.99 -5.87 -17.53
N VAL A 11 -1.53 -5.02 -16.66
CA VAL A 11 -1.18 -5.00 -15.24
C VAL A 11 -1.55 -6.34 -14.60
N VAL A 12 -2.77 -6.83 -14.84
CA VAL A 12 -3.23 -8.12 -14.31
C VAL A 12 -2.32 -9.25 -14.75
N LYS A 13 -2.04 -9.36 -16.05
CA LYS A 13 -1.15 -10.38 -16.59
C LYS A 13 0.27 -10.30 -16.02
N ALA A 14 0.77 -9.09 -15.76
CA ALA A 14 2.11 -8.86 -15.24
C ALA A 14 2.24 -9.22 -13.75
N LEU A 15 1.19 -8.97 -12.95
CA LEU A 15 1.24 -9.10 -11.48
C LEU A 15 0.55 -10.35 -10.94
N ASP A 16 -0.32 -11.01 -11.71
CA ASP A 16 -0.96 -12.27 -11.31
C ASP A 16 -0.08 -13.49 -11.63
N CYS A 17 1.17 -13.45 -11.15
CA CYS A 17 2.14 -14.52 -11.35
C CYS A 17 2.20 -15.49 -10.16
N ARG A 18 2.71 -16.71 -10.42
CA ARG A 18 2.84 -17.76 -9.41
C ARG A 18 4.01 -17.55 -8.45
N SER A 19 5.05 -16.82 -8.87
CA SER A 19 6.26 -16.59 -8.08
C SER A 19 6.44 -15.10 -7.74
N GLU A 20 7.08 -14.82 -6.61
CA GLU A 20 7.43 -13.45 -6.20
C GLU A 20 8.49 -12.85 -7.13
N SER A 21 9.44 -13.66 -7.60
CA SER A 21 10.49 -13.26 -8.54
C SER A 21 9.92 -12.74 -9.87
N ASP A 22 8.96 -13.45 -10.47
CA ASP A 22 8.34 -13.03 -11.72
C ASP A 22 7.50 -11.76 -11.53
N THR A 23 6.73 -11.71 -10.45
CA THR A 23 5.90 -10.55 -10.09
C THR A 23 6.76 -9.30 -9.95
N GLY A 24 7.87 -9.40 -9.19
CA GLY A 24 8.82 -8.30 -9.01
C GLY A 24 9.49 -7.87 -10.31
N ARG A 25 9.97 -8.83 -11.12
CA ARG A 25 10.58 -8.52 -12.42
C ARG A 25 9.60 -7.78 -13.34
N ASN A 26 8.37 -8.26 -13.43
CA ASN A 26 7.34 -7.65 -14.28
C ASN A 26 6.91 -6.27 -13.77
N GLN A 27 6.82 -6.09 -12.45
CA GLN A 27 6.54 -4.80 -11.83
C GLN A 27 7.63 -3.77 -12.16
N ILE A 28 8.91 -4.13 -12.07
CA ILE A 28 10.03 -3.26 -12.46
C ILE A 28 9.91 -2.85 -13.93
N LEU A 29 9.56 -3.79 -14.82
CA LEU A 29 9.36 -3.49 -16.24
C LEU A 29 8.17 -2.56 -16.50
N LEU A 30 7.06 -2.72 -15.77
CA LEU A 30 5.93 -1.78 -15.84
C LEU A 30 6.35 -0.38 -15.43
N HIS A 31 7.02 -0.25 -14.28
CA HIS A 31 7.46 1.05 -13.75
C HIS A 31 8.44 1.73 -14.69
N LYS A 32 9.43 1.00 -15.22
CA LYS A 32 10.39 1.53 -16.20
C LYS A 32 9.72 2.03 -17.48
N LYS A 33 8.64 1.38 -17.91
CA LYS A 33 7.98 1.70 -19.19
C LYS A 33 6.97 2.83 -19.08
N TYR A 34 6.20 2.91 -17.99
CA TYR A 34 5.08 3.83 -17.88
C TYR A 34 5.21 4.87 -16.76
N GLY A 35 6.13 4.67 -15.82
CA GLY A 35 6.16 5.41 -14.56
C GLY A 35 5.06 4.95 -13.59
N LEU A 36 5.30 5.12 -12.30
CA LEU A 36 4.34 4.68 -11.28
C LEU A 36 3.06 5.54 -11.28
N ASP A 37 3.18 6.86 -11.50
CA ASP A 37 2.02 7.77 -11.53
C ASP A 37 0.95 7.31 -12.52
N ALA A 38 1.34 6.99 -13.75
CA ALA A 38 0.43 6.50 -14.78
C ALA A 38 -0.16 5.11 -14.46
N LEU A 39 0.52 4.32 -13.63
CA LEU A 39 0.09 2.99 -13.22
C LEU A 39 -0.92 3.02 -12.08
N VAL A 40 -0.97 4.07 -11.24
CA VAL A 40 -1.86 4.13 -10.07
C VAL A 40 -3.33 3.77 -10.39
N PRO A 41 -4.02 4.43 -11.33
CA PRO A 41 -5.42 4.08 -11.63
C PRO A 41 -5.57 2.63 -12.14
N HIS A 42 -4.58 2.13 -12.88
CA HIS A 42 -4.58 0.76 -13.39
C HIS A 42 -4.32 -0.27 -12.28
N TYR A 43 -3.51 0.07 -11.28
CA TYR A 43 -3.26 -0.77 -10.10
C TYR A 43 -4.51 -0.85 -9.22
N ILE A 44 -5.22 0.27 -9.03
CA ILE A 44 -6.50 0.29 -8.31
C ILE A 44 -7.52 -0.62 -9.00
N GLU A 45 -7.71 -0.48 -10.31
CA GLU A 45 -8.66 -1.31 -11.06
C GLU A 45 -8.22 -2.79 -11.16
N ALA A 46 -6.91 -3.05 -11.23
CA ALA A 46 -6.38 -4.41 -11.32
C ALA A 46 -6.48 -5.16 -9.98
N PHE A 47 -6.36 -4.49 -8.84
CA PHE A 47 -6.32 -5.13 -7.52
C PHE A 47 -7.37 -6.24 -7.29
N PRO A 48 -8.69 -6.00 -7.49
CA PRO A 48 -9.71 -7.04 -7.29
C PRO A 48 -9.62 -8.19 -8.31
N ARG A 49 -8.92 -7.99 -9.41
CA ARG A 49 -8.75 -8.96 -10.50
C ARG A 49 -7.52 -9.86 -10.32
N ILE A 50 -6.58 -9.49 -9.44
CA ILE A 50 -5.39 -10.29 -9.15
C ILE A 50 -5.73 -11.44 -8.19
N LYS A 51 -5.47 -12.68 -8.60
CA LYS A 51 -5.68 -13.87 -7.76
C LYS A 51 -4.54 -14.08 -6.76
N SER A 52 -3.31 -13.81 -7.18
CA SER A 52 -2.11 -13.96 -6.37
C SER A 52 -2.04 -12.90 -5.26
N TRP A 53 -1.88 -13.33 -4.01
CA TRP A 53 -1.67 -12.39 -2.90
C TRP A 53 -0.38 -11.57 -3.09
N ILE A 54 0.59 -12.09 -3.84
CA ILE A 54 1.85 -11.41 -4.14
C ILE A 54 1.56 -10.18 -5.00
N GLY A 55 0.82 -10.32 -6.10
CA GLY A 55 0.48 -9.18 -6.95
C GLY A 55 -0.36 -8.13 -6.21
N ARG A 56 -1.32 -8.55 -5.39
CA ARG A 56 -2.12 -7.63 -4.56
C ARG A 56 -1.27 -6.87 -3.53
N LYS A 57 -0.35 -7.57 -2.86
CA LYS A 57 0.64 -6.97 -1.94
C LYS A 57 1.45 -5.90 -2.68
N TYR A 58 2.03 -6.25 -3.84
CA TYR A 58 2.85 -5.34 -4.63
C TYR A 58 2.08 -4.08 -5.06
N ILE A 59 0.82 -4.23 -5.46
CA ILE A 59 -0.03 -3.07 -5.78
C ILE A 59 -0.07 -2.09 -4.60
N ILE A 60 -0.49 -2.55 -3.42
CA ILE A 60 -0.62 -1.66 -2.24
C ILE A 60 0.75 -1.11 -1.81
N PHE A 61 1.77 -1.94 -1.75
CA PHE A 61 3.12 -1.55 -1.37
C PHE A 61 3.65 -0.37 -2.20
N TRP A 62 3.42 -0.38 -3.51
CA TRP A 62 3.91 0.68 -4.39
C TRP A 62 3.02 1.93 -4.34
N ILE A 63 1.69 1.77 -4.37
CA ILE A 63 0.80 2.94 -4.44
C ILE A 63 0.58 3.62 -3.08
N ARG A 64 1.01 3.01 -1.96
CA ARG A 64 0.84 3.61 -0.62
C ARG A 64 1.40 5.02 -0.51
N ARG A 65 2.46 5.36 -1.25
CA ARG A 65 3.05 6.71 -1.31
C ARG A 65 2.09 7.78 -1.84
N TYR A 66 1.04 7.39 -2.56
CA TYR A 66 0.01 8.32 -3.05
C TYR A 66 -1.14 8.50 -2.06
N ALA A 67 -1.17 7.77 -0.93
CA ALA A 67 -2.32 7.75 -0.04
C ALA A 67 -2.66 9.11 0.59
N ARG A 68 -1.71 10.05 0.68
CA ARG A 68 -1.95 11.43 1.12
C ARG A 68 -2.59 12.33 0.04
N LYS A 69 -2.32 12.03 -1.24
CA LYS A 69 -2.68 12.89 -2.39
C LYS A 69 -3.78 12.29 -3.26
N ASN A 70 -4.12 11.02 -3.05
CA ASN A 70 -5.09 10.28 -3.85
C ASN A 70 -6.07 9.50 -2.94
N PRO A 71 -7.34 9.94 -2.82
CA PRO A 71 -8.34 9.30 -1.97
C PRO A 71 -8.70 7.88 -2.43
N ASP A 72 -8.57 7.55 -3.72
CA ASP A 72 -8.86 6.20 -4.22
C ASP A 72 -7.87 5.17 -3.68
N VAL A 73 -6.64 5.58 -3.36
CA VAL A 73 -5.67 4.72 -2.67
C VAL A 73 -6.10 4.43 -1.24
N VAL A 74 -6.65 5.43 -0.54
CA VAL A 74 -7.21 5.23 0.82
C VAL A 74 -8.43 4.31 0.77
N ILE A 75 -9.32 4.49 -0.21
CA ILE A 75 -10.47 3.61 -0.43
C ILE A 75 -10.01 2.17 -0.68
N LEU A 76 -9.04 1.97 -1.58
CA LEU A 76 -8.49 0.65 -1.86
C LEU A 76 -7.82 0.03 -0.63
N ALA A 77 -7.02 0.80 0.11
CA ALA A 77 -6.36 0.32 1.32
C ALA A 77 -7.38 -0.12 2.38
N LYS A 78 -8.46 0.64 2.60
CA LYS A 78 -9.57 0.23 3.49
C LYS A 78 -10.22 -1.08 3.03
N ALA A 79 -10.40 -1.28 1.72
CA ALA A 79 -10.91 -2.54 1.19
C ALA A 79 -9.93 -3.70 1.43
N ALA A 80 -8.63 -3.46 1.18
CA ALA A 80 -7.55 -4.43 1.34
C ALA A 80 -7.31 -4.89 2.79
N LEU A 81 -7.83 -4.17 3.80
CA LEU A 81 -7.88 -4.65 5.19
C LEU A 81 -8.64 -5.98 5.35
N ASN A 82 -9.53 -6.31 4.41
CA ASN A 82 -10.27 -7.58 4.40
C ASN A 82 -9.60 -8.68 3.54
N ASP A 83 -8.38 -8.44 3.03
CA ASP A 83 -7.69 -9.44 2.21
C ASP A 83 -7.43 -10.72 3.01
N LYS A 84 -7.50 -11.88 2.33
CA LYS A 84 -7.22 -13.19 2.94
C LYS A 84 -5.77 -13.29 3.42
N SER A 85 -4.84 -12.66 2.72
CA SER A 85 -3.41 -12.67 3.05
C SER A 85 -3.07 -11.59 4.07
N TRP A 86 -2.44 -11.99 5.18
CA TRP A 86 -1.98 -11.05 6.21
C TRP A 86 -0.94 -10.07 5.66
N LYS A 87 -0.14 -10.46 4.66
CA LYS A 87 0.84 -9.56 4.02
C LYS A 87 0.18 -8.42 3.25
N VAL A 88 -0.97 -8.67 2.62
CA VAL A 88 -1.75 -7.63 1.94
C VAL A 88 -2.38 -6.70 2.97
N ARG A 89 -2.91 -7.25 4.08
CA ARG A 89 -3.45 -6.45 5.19
C ARG A 89 -2.37 -5.57 5.84
N GLN A 90 -1.16 -6.07 6.02
CA GLN A 90 -0.03 -5.30 6.53
C GLN A 90 0.26 -4.07 5.66
N ASP A 91 0.39 -4.25 4.35
CA ASP A 91 0.64 -3.13 3.42
C ASP A 91 -0.55 -2.16 3.37
N ALA A 92 -1.77 -2.66 3.57
CA ALA A 92 -2.97 -1.82 3.70
C ALA A 92 -2.94 -0.97 4.99
N CYS A 93 -2.60 -1.55 6.13
CA CYS A 93 -2.39 -0.81 7.38
C CYS A 93 -1.29 0.24 7.21
N ALA A 94 -0.18 -0.10 6.56
CA ALA A 94 0.89 0.83 6.26
C ALA A 94 0.38 2.01 5.40
N ALA A 95 -0.34 1.73 4.32
CA ALA A 95 -0.90 2.78 3.46
C ALA A 95 -1.80 3.76 4.22
N LEU A 96 -2.63 3.25 5.13
CA LEU A 96 -3.51 4.08 5.97
C LEU A 96 -2.73 4.86 7.03
N ALA A 97 -1.71 4.25 7.64
CA ALA A 97 -0.81 4.93 8.57
C ALA A 97 -0.05 6.08 7.89
N TYR A 98 0.37 5.89 6.63
CA TYR A 98 1.00 6.95 5.85
C TYR A 98 0.03 8.07 5.47
N ALA A 99 -1.21 7.72 5.10
CA ALA A 99 -2.26 8.68 4.77
C ALA A 99 -2.60 9.63 5.92
N LEU A 100 -2.44 9.17 7.18
CA LEU A 100 -2.84 9.89 8.39
C LEU A 100 -4.32 10.35 8.37
N ASP A 101 -5.16 9.64 7.62
CA ASP A 101 -6.58 9.94 7.44
C ASP A 101 -7.41 9.25 8.54
N SER A 102 -7.96 10.06 9.45
CA SER A 102 -8.79 9.60 10.56
C SER A 102 -10.06 8.86 10.11
N SER A 103 -10.51 9.03 8.87
CA SER A 103 -11.64 8.29 8.31
C SER A 103 -11.36 6.78 8.15
N ALA A 104 -10.11 6.34 8.33
CA ALA A 104 -9.70 4.94 8.34
C ALA A 104 -9.84 4.25 9.71
N LEU A 105 -9.94 5.02 10.80
CA LEU A 105 -9.99 4.50 12.17
C LEU A 105 -11.11 3.46 12.38
N PRO A 106 -12.35 3.65 11.88
CA PRO A 106 -13.39 2.63 12.07
C PRO A 106 -13.05 1.28 11.43
N SER A 107 -12.40 1.28 10.27
CA SER A 107 -11.99 0.05 9.59
C SER A 107 -10.80 -0.62 10.29
N LEU A 108 -9.83 0.17 10.76
CA LEU A 108 -8.67 -0.35 11.51
C LEU A 108 -9.07 -0.92 12.86
N ARG A 109 -9.98 -0.27 13.61
CA ARG A 109 -10.45 -0.76 14.91
C ARG A 109 -11.11 -2.13 14.83
N LYS A 110 -11.77 -2.46 13.71
CA LYS A 110 -12.34 -3.82 13.48
C LYS A 110 -11.26 -4.91 13.45
N LEU A 111 -10.03 -4.58 13.05
CA LEU A 111 -8.93 -5.55 12.98
C LEU A 111 -8.28 -5.83 14.34
N LEU A 112 -8.56 -5.03 15.38
CA LEU A 112 -7.99 -5.23 16.72
C LEU A 112 -8.43 -6.55 17.37
N THR A 113 -9.50 -7.17 16.87
CA THR A 113 -9.97 -8.49 17.33
C THR A 113 -9.76 -9.59 16.29
N HIS A 114 -8.98 -9.33 15.24
CA HIS A 114 -8.71 -10.29 14.18
C HIS A 114 -7.93 -11.51 14.72
N SER A 115 -8.19 -12.71 14.17
CA SER A 115 -7.58 -13.97 14.65
C SER A 115 -6.06 -14.00 14.48
N ASN A 116 -5.55 -13.47 13.37
CA ASN A 116 -4.12 -13.32 13.12
C ASN A 116 -3.52 -12.17 13.96
N GLU A 117 -2.53 -12.49 14.79
CA GLU A 117 -1.84 -11.56 15.68
C GLU A 117 -1.16 -10.40 14.95
N THR A 118 -0.38 -10.69 13.90
CA THR A 118 0.29 -9.65 13.09
C THR A 118 -0.70 -8.62 12.57
N THR A 119 -1.89 -9.04 12.16
CA THR A 119 -2.96 -8.12 11.71
C THR A 119 -3.46 -7.20 12.83
N ARG A 120 -3.60 -7.71 14.06
CA ARG A 120 -4.00 -6.89 15.21
C ARG A 120 -2.92 -5.85 15.52
N GLU A 121 -1.65 -6.26 15.52
CA GLU A 121 -0.54 -5.36 15.79
C GLU A 121 -0.35 -4.30 14.72
N ASP A 122 -0.43 -4.67 13.44
CA ASP A 122 -0.35 -3.73 12.31
C ASP A 122 -1.51 -2.71 12.38
N ALA A 123 -2.71 -3.15 12.75
CA ALA A 123 -3.85 -2.25 12.94
C ALA A 123 -3.65 -1.29 14.12
N ALA A 124 -3.15 -1.78 15.25
CA ALA A 124 -2.83 -0.94 16.41
C ALA A 124 -1.76 0.12 16.08
N ALA A 125 -0.69 -0.28 15.39
CA ALA A 125 0.36 0.64 14.96
C ALA A 125 -0.14 1.68 13.94
N ALA A 126 -1.04 1.30 13.04
CA ALA A 126 -1.65 2.25 12.10
C ALA A 126 -2.59 3.24 12.79
N ILE A 127 -3.35 2.78 13.80
CA ILE A 127 -4.19 3.66 14.62
C ILE A 127 -3.32 4.67 15.37
N ASP A 128 -2.28 4.21 16.05
CA ASP A 128 -1.34 5.07 16.79
C ASP A 128 -0.68 6.11 15.88
N ALA A 129 -0.23 5.70 14.69
CA ALA A 129 0.29 6.63 13.69
C ALA A 129 -0.72 7.72 13.29
N ILE A 130 -1.98 7.36 13.05
CA ILE A 130 -3.05 8.29 12.67
C ILE A 130 -3.38 9.24 13.83
N GLU A 131 -3.58 8.72 15.04
CA GLU A 131 -3.95 9.50 16.23
C GLU A 131 -2.83 10.45 16.64
N SER A 132 -1.58 9.99 16.55
CA SER A 132 -0.37 10.79 16.81
C SER A 132 0.00 11.71 15.65
N LYS A 133 -0.68 11.62 14.51
CA LYS A 133 -0.36 12.33 13.25
C LYS A 133 1.11 12.12 12.83
N ASN A 134 1.64 10.93 13.08
CA ASN A 134 3.03 10.57 12.81
C ASN A 134 3.13 9.16 12.20
N HIS A 135 3.31 9.11 10.88
CA HIS A 135 3.38 7.86 10.13
C HIS A 135 4.55 6.96 10.54
N HIS A 136 5.65 7.52 11.08
CA HIS A 136 6.81 6.72 11.50
C HIS A 136 6.45 5.71 12.59
N PHE A 137 5.46 6.01 13.43
CA PHE A 137 5.01 5.13 14.52
C PHE A 137 4.42 3.80 14.04
N PHE A 138 4.09 3.68 12.74
CA PHE A 138 3.72 2.39 12.17
C PHE A 138 4.82 1.33 12.33
N TYR A 139 6.08 1.73 12.14
CA TYR A 139 7.26 0.87 12.35
C TYR A 139 7.98 1.18 13.67
N ASP A 140 8.02 2.44 14.09
CA ASP A 140 8.52 2.85 15.41
C ASP A 140 7.49 2.62 16.52
N ARG A 141 7.06 1.38 16.71
CA ARG A 141 5.98 1.03 17.64
C ARG A 141 6.30 1.32 19.12
N LYS A 142 7.55 1.57 19.44
CA LYS A 142 8.03 1.89 20.80
C LYS A 142 8.28 3.39 21.00
N HIS A 143 8.06 4.20 19.97
CA HIS A 143 8.35 5.64 19.95
C HIS A 143 9.80 5.91 20.37
N ALA A 144 10.73 5.06 19.94
CA ALA A 144 12.14 5.15 20.30
C ALA A 144 12.86 6.28 19.54
N GLY A 145 12.24 6.83 18.49
CA GLY A 145 12.77 7.92 17.69
C GLY A 145 13.92 7.51 16.76
N ASN A 146 14.21 6.22 16.65
CA ASN A 146 15.34 5.69 15.86
C ASN A 146 14.90 4.96 14.58
N ILE A 147 13.60 4.85 14.31
CA ILE A 147 13.06 4.29 13.06
C ILE A 147 12.44 5.42 12.25
N PHE A 148 13.06 5.74 11.12
CA PHE A 148 12.54 6.71 10.16
C PHE A 148 11.99 5.98 8.94
N TRP A 149 10.67 6.05 8.78
CA TRP A 149 10.00 5.41 7.65
C TRP A 149 9.83 6.38 6.47
N ASP A 150 10.71 6.26 5.47
CA ASP A 150 10.61 6.96 4.21
C ASP A 150 9.60 6.29 3.26
N VAL A 151 8.57 7.02 2.83
CA VAL A 151 7.51 6.50 1.96
C VAL A 151 7.47 7.19 0.60
N ASP A 152 7.33 8.52 0.59
CA ASP A 152 7.40 9.36 -0.60
C ASP A 152 8.70 10.17 -0.55
N PRO A 153 9.59 10.05 -1.57
CA PRO A 153 10.79 10.89 -1.66
C PRO A 153 10.51 12.40 -1.55
N GLU A 154 9.32 12.85 -1.97
CA GLU A 154 8.92 14.27 -1.90
C GLU A 154 8.70 14.76 -0.45
N ASP A 155 8.44 13.87 0.51
CA ASP A 155 8.27 14.24 1.93
C ASP A 155 9.55 14.89 2.51
N LYS A 156 10.73 14.57 1.95
CA LYS A 156 12.03 15.12 2.37
C LYS A 156 12.26 16.56 1.93
N GLU A 157 11.55 17.05 0.91
CA GLU A 157 11.70 18.42 0.43
C GLU A 157 10.83 19.41 1.22
N GLN A 158 9.71 18.95 1.78
CA GLN A 158 8.82 19.79 2.58
C GLN A 158 9.37 20.09 3.98
N ASN A 159 10.19 19.19 4.55
CA ASN A 159 10.84 19.38 5.85
C ASN A 159 12.13 20.22 5.80
N ARG A 160 12.48 20.81 4.64
CA ARG A 160 13.68 21.63 4.42
C ARG A 160 13.39 23.12 4.19
N LYS A 161 12.14 23.55 4.35
CA LYS A 161 11.73 24.96 4.38
C LYS A 161 11.30 25.35 5.79
#